data_AF-A0A349PC04-F1
#
_entry.id   AF-A0A349PC04-F1
#
_cell.length_a   1.000
_cell.length_b   1.000
_cell.length_c   1.000
_cell.angle_alpha   90.00
_cell.angle_beta   90.00
_cell.angle_gamma   90.00
#
_symmetry.space_group_name_H-M   'P 1'
#
loop_
_entity.id
_entity.type
_entity.pdbx_description
1 polymer ?
#
loop_
_entity_poly.entity_id
_entity_poly.type
_entity_poly.pdbx_seq_one_letter_code
_entity_poly.pdbx_strand_id
1 'polypeptide(L)'
;MIKTILAAAVSFGLLSAADAQVNFDQGVSIDSFVSQAANPELAAPAPRLARTYTSRDCARFSFGPGDNEMLSERVWLRSQEYVTECHTVMQPGPNGGTVPVQTCYERPGMVWSQAGQIKILPRKLFAWERETFELCLEGPWMDLFVHEAGYKYSVRRVGSYDALFELSPKNKIAMRSDENGLDFGAFSYAGGKYTFKVSDKWAKEYAGEKVSIKVDLFRNHANWFDGYRGSKEFTFDAAGGYEMSFSEEDLEMPELPDGVSGGHDRGVKKYYLKWGFKRLGSISKDNFVKKGETPSVEVN
;
A
#
# COMPACT_ATOMS: atom_id res chain seq x y z
N MET A 1 -18.44 26.94 30.82
CA MET A 1 -17.29 27.18 31.71
C MET A 1 -16.69 25.81 32.08
N ILE A 2 -15.81 25.27 31.23
CA ILE A 2 -15.10 23.99 31.44
C ILE A 2 -13.67 24.21 30.93
N LYS A 3 -12.71 23.83 31.76
CA LYS A 3 -11.31 24.24 31.75
C LYS A 3 -10.49 23.45 30.73
N THR A 4 -9.61 24.19 30.06
CA THR A 4 -8.47 23.79 29.24
C THR A 4 -7.47 22.91 29.99
N ILE A 5 -6.98 21.84 29.37
CA ILE A 5 -5.71 21.17 29.72
C ILE A 5 -4.93 20.94 28.42
N LEU A 6 -3.88 21.73 28.24
CA LEU A 6 -2.78 21.55 27.28
C LEU A 6 -1.65 20.84 28.05
N ALA A 7 -1.25 19.65 27.61
CA ALA A 7 -0.04 18.98 28.08
C ALA A 7 1.05 19.09 27.03
N ALA A 8 2.04 19.94 27.30
CA ALA A 8 3.26 20.06 26.53
C ALA A 8 4.26 18.98 26.98
N ALA A 9 4.65 18.10 26.07
CA ALA A 9 5.73 17.14 26.27
C ALA A 9 7.01 17.71 25.62
N VAL A 10 7.89 18.28 26.45
CA VAL A 10 9.28 18.57 26.08
C VAL A 10 10.15 17.80 27.07
N SER A 11 10.56 16.61 26.68
CA SER A 11 11.48 15.79 27.45
C SER A 11 12.85 15.83 26.81
N PHE A 12 13.80 16.33 27.61
CA PHE A 12 15.23 16.40 27.37
C PHE A 12 15.80 15.06 26.87
N GLY A 13 16.45 15.10 25.71
CA GLY A 13 17.29 14.01 25.21
C GLY A 13 18.69 14.53 24.96
N LEU A 14 19.52 14.60 26.01
CA LEU A 14 20.94 14.88 25.89
C LEU A 14 21.71 14.09 26.97
N LEU A 15 22.72 13.35 26.49
CA LEU A 15 23.90 12.83 27.18
C LEU A 15 23.84 11.43 27.78
N SER A 16 24.17 10.44 26.95
CA SER A 16 24.97 9.29 27.34
C SER A 16 26.42 9.50 26.86
N ALA A 17 27.26 10.03 27.76
CA ALA A 17 28.72 9.93 27.66
C ALA A 17 29.20 9.23 28.94
N ALA A 18 29.88 8.10 28.75
CA ALA A 18 30.38 7.24 29.80
C ALA A 18 31.62 7.84 30.48
N ASP A 19 31.70 7.65 31.80
CA ASP A 19 32.89 7.68 32.67
C ASP A 19 33.88 8.85 32.54
N ALA A 20 33.48 10.00 33.09
CA ALA A 20 34.41 10.95 33.69
C ALA A 20 33.89 11.34 35.08
N GLN A 21 34.34 10.61 36.11
CA GLN A 21 33.99 10.89 37.50
C GLN A 21 34.78 12.12 37.96
N VAL A 22 34.22 13.31 37.78
CA VAL A 22 34.82 14.57 38.24
C VAL A 22 34.56 14.72 39.74
N ASN A 23 35.63 14.67 40.54
CA ASN A 23 35.58 14.93 41.98
C ASN A 23 35.70 16.44 42.23
N PHE A 24 34.61 17.08 42.67
CA PHE A 24 34.53 18.53 42.86
C PHE A 24 35.06 19.03 44.22
N ASP A 25 35.46 18.13 45.13
CA ASP A 25 35.94 18.48 46.48
C ASP A 25 37.46 18.72 46.54
N GLN A 26 38.19 18.40 45.47
CA GLN A 26 39.59 18.79 45.32
C GLN A 26 39.64 20.10 44.55
N GLY A 27 40.07 21.18 45.20
CA GLY A 27 40.16 22.51 44.62
C GLY A 27 40.70 22.47 43.19
N VAL A 28 39.80 22.70 42.24
CA VAL A 28 40.10 22.61 40.81
C VAL A 28 41.03 23.76 40.47
N SER A 29 42.33 23.49 40.35
CA SER A 29 43.25 24.50 39.86
C SER A 29 42.93 24.74 38.38
N ILE A 30 42.69 26.00 38.04
CA ILE A 30 42.41 26.44 36.66
C ILE A 30 43.57 26.01 35.74
N ASP A 31 44.79 25.94 36.27
CA ASP A 31 45.99 25.51 35.55
C ASP A 31 45.95 24.04 35.10
N SER A 32 45.27 23.16 35.86
CA SER A 32 45.14 21.74 35.47
C SER A 32 44.16 21.54 34.30
N PHE A 33 43.12 22.36 34.23
CA PHE A 33 42.21 22.40 33.07
C PHE A 33 42.86 23.05 31.84
N VAL A 34 43.65 24.11 32.02
CA VAL A 34 44.37 24.76 30.92
C VAL A 34 45.43 23.82 30.33
N SER A 35 46.13 23.04 31.16
CA SER A 35 47.14 22.07 30.67
C SER A 35 46.52 20.83 30.01
N GLN A 36 45.35 20.36 30.44
CA GLN A 36 44.61 19.30 29.72
C GLN A 36 43.97 19.80 28.41
N ALA A 37 43.64 21.10 28.30
CA ALA A 37 43.12 21.70 27.08
C ALA A 37 44.21 22.12 26.06
N ALA A 38 45.49 22.11 26.45
CA ALA A 38 46.58 22.64 25.64
C ALA A 38 47.08 21.69 24.53
N ASN A 39 46.68 20.42 24.53
CA ASN A 39 46.96 19.48 23.43
C ASN A 39 45.89 18.39 23.34
N PRO A 40 44.63 18.69 22.96
CA PRO A 40 43.89 17.69 22.22
C PRO A 40 44.60 17.57 20.88
N GLU A 41 45.45 16.55 20.72
CA GLU A 41 45.64 15.96 19.39
C GLU A 41 44.22 15.65 18.91
N LEU A 42 43.62 16.57 18.16
CA LEU A 42 42.31 16.43 17.56
C LEU A 42 42.45 15.26 16.61
N ALA A 43 42.15 14.06 17.11
CA ALA A 43 42.18 12.83 16.35
C ALA A 43 41.37 13.08 15.09
N ALA A 44 42.07 13.12 13.94
CA ALA A 44 41.40 13.33 12.67
C ALA A 44 40.30 12.27 12.56
N PRO A 45 39.04 12.66 12.28
CA PRO A 45 37.96 11.70 12.18
C PRO A 45 38.36 10.64 11.17
N ALA A 46 38.27 9.36 11.56
CA ALA A 46 38.62 8.25 10.68
C ALA A 46 37.84 8.40 9.36
N PRO A 47 38.48 8.17 8.20
CA PRO A 47 37.81 8.31 6.92
C PRO A 47 36.60 7.37 6.89
N ARG A 48 35.41 7.96 6.73
CA ARG A 48 34.18 7.18 6.47
C ARG A 48 34.40 6.29 5.25
N LEU A 49 34.11 4.99 5.38
CA LEU A 49 34.16 4.04 4.27
C LEU A 49 33.26 4.54 3.13
N ALA A 50 33.80 4.55 1.90
CA ALA A 50 33.04 4.91 0.71
C ALA A 50 31.80 4.02 0.62
N ARG A 51 30.64 4.63 0.42
CA ARG A 51 29.40 3.91 0.14
C ARG A 51 29.17 3.91 -1.37
N THR A 52 28.90 2.74 -1.90
CA THR A 52 28.46 2.57 -3.28
C THR A 52 26.98 2.19 -3.29
N TYR A 53 26.22 2.78 -4.20
CA TYR A 53 24.87 2.32 -4.50
C TYR A 53 24.62 2.40 -6.01
N THR A 54 23.64 1.66 -6.50
CA THR A 54 23.29 1.62 -7.92
C THR A 54 21.87 2.15 -8.11
N SER A 55 21.63 2.93 -9.16
CA SER A 55 20.27 3.32 -9.53
C SER A 55 19.50 2.10 -10.04
N ARG A 56 18.19 2.11 -9.83
CA ARG A 56 17.29 1.08 -10.33
C ARG A 56 16.39 1.67 -11.41
N ASP A 57 16.43 1.08 -12.59
CA ASP A 57 15.58 1.46 -13.73
C ASP A 57 14.65 0.29 -14.06
N CYS A 58 13.35 0.57 -14.17
CA CYS A 58 12.31 -0.46 -14.25
C CYS A 58 11.31 -0.15 -15.36
N ALA A 59 10.87 -1.20 -16.06
CA ALA A 59 9.76 -1.15 -16.99
C ALA A 59 8.66 -2.12 -16.55
N ARG A 60 7.43 -1.62 -16.56
CA ARG A 60 6.24 -2.38 -16.16
C ARG A 60 5.44 -2.83 -17.38
N PHE A 61 5.03 -4.09 -17.36
CA PHE A 61 4.25 -4.73 -18.41
C PHE A 61 2.94 -5.24 -17.84
N SER A 62 1.86 -5.02 -18.58
CA SER A 62 0.54 -5.56 -18.25
C SER A 62 0.06 -6.47 -19.37
N PHE A 63 -0.33 -7.69 -19.01
CA PHE A 63 -0.86 -8.68 -19.93
C PHE A 63 -2.32 -8.94 -19.62
N GLY A 64 -3.15 -8.86 -20.66
CA GLY A 64 -4.58 -9.16 -20.59
C GLY A 64 -4.90 -10.62 -20.83
N PRO A 65 -6.20 -10.95 -20.87
CA PRO A 65 -6.64 -12.28 -21.25
C PRO A 65 -6.23 -12.64 -22.67
N GLY A 66 -5.76 -13.88 -22.83
CA GLY A 66 -5.38 -14.46 -24.10
C GLY A 66 -4.87 -15.89 -23.92
N ASP A 67 -5.27 -16.78 -24.81
CA ASP A 67 -4.91 -18.21 -24.75
C ASP A 67 -3.61 -18.53 -25.50
N ASN A 68 -2.98 -17.51 -26.09
CA ASN A 68 -1.78 -17.64 -26.90
C ASN A 68 -0.53 -17.28 -26.12
N GLU A 69 0.62 -17.66 -26.67
CA GLU A 69 1.90 -17.13 -26.24
C GLU A 69 1.90 -15.60 -26.41
N MET A 70 2.37 -14.90 -25.37
CA MET A 70 2.47 -13.45 -25.37
C MET A 70 3.93 -13.04 -25.21
N LEU A 71 4.34 -12.04 -25.99
CA LEU A 71 5.67 -11.46 -25.92
C LEU A 71 5.52 -9.96 -25.66
N SER A 72 6.23 -9.44 -24.66
CA SER A 72 6.27 -7.99 -24.43
C SER A 72 7.04 -7.29 -25.53
N GLU A 73 6.93 -5.96 -25.57
CA GLU A 73 7.93 -5.15 -26.26
C GLU A 73 9.30 -5.34 -25.61
N ARG A 74 10.36 -5.21 -26.42
CA ARG A 74 11.73 -5.19 -25.91
C ARG A 74 12.03 -3.81 -25.34
N VAL A 75 12.48 -3.75 -24.10
CA VAL A 75 12.85 -2.51 -23.40
C VAL A 75 14.34 -2.43 -23.19
N TRP A 76 14.90 -1.23 -23.26
CA TRP A 76 16.29 -0.95 -22.89
C TRP A 76 16.32 -0.26 -21.53
N LEU A 77 17.00 -0.87 -20.56
CA LEU A 77 17.10 -0.36 -19.20
C LEU A 77 18.53 0.09 -18.91
N ARG A 78 18.69 1.07 -18.03
CA ARG A 78 20.01 1.61 -17.64
C ARG A 78 20.14 1.78 -16.13
N SER A 79 21.19 1.20 -15.56
CA SER A 79 21.60 1.43 -14.17
C SER A 79 22.93 2.16 -14.11
N GLN A 80 23.10 3.02 -13.10
CA GLN A 80 24.31 3.78 -12.85
C GLN A 80 24.75 3.64 -11.40
N GLU A 81 26.02 3.34 -11.20
CA GLU A 81 26.66 3.36 -9.90
C GLU A 81 26.91 4.80 -9.45
N TYR A 82 26.72 5.04 -8.16
CA TYR A 82 27.10 6.25 -7.48
C TYR A 82 28.05 5.89 -6.35
N VAL A 83 29.22 6.52 -6.38
CA VAL A 83 30.28 6.33 -5.38
C VAL A 83 30.33 7.59 -4.54
N THR A 84 30.11 7.45 -3.23
CA THR A 84 30.34 8.55 -2.28
C THR A 84 31.82 8.64 -1.99
N GLU A 85 32.44 9.74 -2.41
CA GLU A 85 33.82 10.07 -2.08
C GLU A 85 33.85 11.16 -1.03
N CYS A 86 34.68 10.97 -0.01
CA CYS A 86 34.82 11.92 1.07
C CYS A 86 36.26 12.40 1.17
N HIS A 87 36.46 13.72 1.13
CA HIS A 87 37.75 14.36 1.26
C HIS A 87 37.79 15.17 2.55
N THR A 88 38.87 15.05 3.31
CA THR A 88 39.08 15.87 4.51
C THR A 88 39.72 17.18 4.09
N VAL A 89 39.03 18.30 4.32
CA VAL A 89 39.54 19.65 4.06
C VAL A 89 39.74 20.37 5.40
N MET A 90 40.85 21.09 5.54
CA MET A 90 41.10 21.91 6.73
C MET A 90 40.31 23.23 6.59
N GLN A 91 39.35 23.48 7.47
CA GLN A 91 38.59 24.74 7.49
C GLN A 91 39.00 25.59 8.71
N PRO A 92 38.95 26.94 8.61
CA PRO A 92 39.20 27.81 9.76
C PRO A 92 38.21 27.52 10.90
N GLY A 93 38.74 27.23 12.08
CA GLY A 93 37.97 26.98 13.29
C GLY A 93 37.68 28.26 14.08
N PRO A 94 36.79 28.19 15.09
CA PRO A 94 36.35 29.36 15.86
C PRO A 94 37.47 30.12 16.60
N ASN A 95 38.58 29.43 16.90
CA ASN A 95 39.71 29.97 17.67
C ASN A 95 40.92 30.33 16.79
N GLY A 96 40.74 30.51 15.47
CA GLY A 96 41.84 30.81 14.54
C GLY A 96 42.75 29.62 14.18
N GLY A 97 42.54 28.45 14.78
CA GLY A 97 43.14 27.18 14.35
C GLY A 97 42.45 26.60 13.10
N THR A 98 42.97 25.51 12.55
CA THR A 98 42.30 24.76 11.47
C THR A 98 41.68 23.47 12.02
N VAL A 99 40.46 23.16 11.59
CA VAL A 99 39.75 21.92 11.97
C VAL A 99 39.52 21.05 10.73
N PRO A 100 39.74 19.72 10.81
CA PRO A 100 39.45 18.83 9.70
C PRO A 100 37.94 18.67 9.53
N VAL A 101 37.42 19.06 8.37
CA VAL A 101 36.01 18.89 7.99
C VAL A 101 35.95 17.90 6.84
N GLN A 102 35.22 16.81 7.02
CA GLN A 102 35.02 15.83 5.96
C GLN A 102 33.91 16.31 5.02
N THR A 103 34.25 16.59 3.77
CA THR A 103 33.30 16.95 2.71
C THR A 103 33.09 15.73 1.81
N CYS A 104 31.86 15.23 1.75
CA CYS A 104 31.49 14.10 0.89
C CYS A 104 30.67 14.58 -0.31
N TYR A 105 30.94 14.02 -1.48
CA TYR A 105 30.11 14.20 -2.67
C TYR A 105 29.92 12.86 -3.39
N GLU A 106 28.86 12.77 -4.16
CA GLU A 106 28.58 11.61 -5.01
C GLU A 106 29.16 11.87 -6.39
N ARG A 107 29.82 10.85 -6.94
CA ARG A 107 30.23 10.85 -8.35
C ARG A 107 29.66 9.66 -9.09
N PRO A 108 29.38 9.81 -10.40
CA PRO A 108 28.99 8.68 -11.24
C PRO A 108 30.14 7.67 -11.33
N GLY A 109 29.82 6.40 -11.12
CA GLY A 109 30.68 5.24 -11.29
C GLY A 109 30.39 4.52 -12.60
N MET A 110 30.36 3.19 -12.56
CA MET A 110 30.03 2.37 -13.72
C MET A 110 28.58 2.57 -14.20
N VAL A 111 28.36 2.35 -15.50
CA VAL A 111 27.03 2.37 -16.11
C VAL A 111 26.78 1.02 -16.75
N TRP A 112 25.62 0.45 -16.48
CA TRP A 112 25.13 -0.78 -17.08
C TRP A 112 23.90 -0.48 -17.93
N SER A 113 23.82 -1.14 -19.07
CA SER A 113 22.68 -1.05 -19.96
C SER A 113 22.42 -2.41 -20.58
N GLN A 114 21.17 -2.88 -20.54
CA GLN A 114 20.78 -4.19 -21.02
C GLN A 114 19.37 -4.13 -21.62
N ALA A 115 19.11 -4.99 -22.61
CA ALA A 115 17.76 -5.16 -23.13
C ALA A 115 17.06 -6.26 -22.34
N GLY A 116 15.76 -6.06 -22.15
CA GLY A 116 14.91 -6.99 -21.45
C GLY A 116 13.63 -7.25 -22.24
N GLN A 117 13.14 -8.48 -22.18
CA GLN A 117 11.85 -8.86 -22.74
C GLN A 117 11.22 -9.98 -21.92
N ILE A 118 9.89 -9.99 -21.87
CA ILE A 118 9.10 -11.01 -21.16
C ILE A 118 8.35 -11.84 -22.20
N LYS A 119 8.52 -13.15 -22.12
CA LYS A 119 7.77 -14.14 -22.91
C LYS A 119 6.92 -14.98 -21.98
N ILE A 120 5.60 -14.94 -22.14
CA ILE A 120 4.68 -15.74 -21.34
C ILE A 120 4.09 -16.83 -22.21
N LEU A 121 4.28 -18.08 -21.80
CA LEU A 121 3.71 -19.24 -22.49
C LEU A 121 2.16 -19.24 -22.40
N PRO A 122 1.49 -19.98 -23.30
CA PRO A 122 0.03 -20.09 -23.33
C PRO A 122 -0.59 -20.39 -21.95
N ARG A 123 -1.64 -19.65 -21.60
CA ARG A 123 -2.37 -19.77 -20.33
C ARG A 123 -3.78 -19.20 -20.50
N LYS A 124 -4.69 -19.49 -19.57
CA LYS A 124 -6.07 -18.97 -19.63
C LYS A 124 -6.32 -18.00 -18.47
N LEU A 125 -6.57 -16.74 -18.80
CA LEU A 125 -7.00 -15.74 -17.83
C LEU A 125 -8.49 -15.47 -18.01
N PHE A 126 -9.17 -15.12 -16.92
CA PHE A 126 -10.54 -14.62 -17.00
C PHE A 126 -10.55 -13.23 -17.64
N ALA A 127 -11.69 -12.83 -18.19
CA ALA A 127 -11.80 -11.59 -18.99
C ALA A 127 -11.42 -10.31 -18.20
N TRP A 128 -11.59 -10.33 -16.88
CA TRP A 128 -11.24 -9.23 -15.97
C TRP A 128 -9.84 -9.34 -15.36
N GLU A 129 -9.18 -10.49 -15.51
CA GLU A 129 -7.85 -10.68 -14.93
C GLU A 129 -6.80 -9.95 -15.76
N ARG A 130 -5.84 -9.38 -15.04
CA ARG A 130 -4.66 -8.72 -15.60
C ARG A 130 -3.46 -9.19 -14.81
N GLU A 131 -2.38 -9.48 -15.52
CA GLU A 131 -1.10 -9.79 -14.89
C GLU A 131 -0.13 -8.65 -15.12
N THR A 132 0.57 -8.27 -14.06
CA THR A 132 1.49 -7.15 -14.05
C THR A 132 2.86 -7.63 -13.61
N PHE A 133 3.85 -7.39 -14.47
CA PHE A 133 5.24 -7.74 -14.25
C PHE A 133 6.09 -6.48 -14.35
N GLU A 134 7.22 -6.46 -13.65
CA GLU A 134 8.16 -5.35 -13.70
C GLU A 134 9.55 -5.91 -13.88
N LEU A 135 10.23 -5.45 -14.93
CA LEU A 135 11.59 -5.82 -15.23
C LEU A 135 12.50 -4.68 -14.82
N CYS A 136 13.45 -4.93 -13.93
CA CYS A 136 14.34 -3.90 -13.43
C CYS A 136 15.80 -4.25 -13.66
N LEU A 137 16.60 -3.23 -13.97
CA LEU A 137 18.06 -3.29 -13.96
C LEU A 137 18.56 -2.48 -12.78
N GLU A 138 19.28 -3.14 -11.88
CA GLU A 138 19.96 -2.54 -10.73
C GLU A 138 21.40 -3.04 -10.76
N GLY A 139 22.37 -2.13 -10.93
CA GLY A 139 23.74 -2.51 -11.24
C GLY A 139 23.83 -3.39 -12.50
N PRO A 140 24.61 -4.48 -12.49
CA PRO A 140 24.65 -5.47 -13.57
C PRO A 140 23.50 -6.49 -13.49
N TRP A 141 22.63 -6.43 -12.49
CA TRP A 141 21.61 -7.44 -12.21
C TRP A 141 20.28 -7.02 -12.83
N MET A 142 19.76 -7.89 -13.70
CA MET A 142 18.42 -7.73 -14.27
C MET A 142 17.51 -8.78 -13.67
N ASP A 143 16.46 -8.30 -13.00
CA ASP A 143 15.51 -9.11 -12.24
C ASP A 143 14.08 -8.84 -12.70
N LEU A 144 13.27 -9.91 -12.67
CA LEU A 144 11.84 -9.87 -12.96
C LEU A 144 11.04 -9.94 -11.67
N PHE A 145 10.21 -8.93 -11.43
CA PHE A 145 9.28 -8.86 -10.31
C PHE A 145 7.86 -9.15 -10.79
N VAL A 146 7.17 -10.02 -10.05
CA VAL A 146 5.76 -10.37 -10.31
C VAL A 146 4.91 -9.57 -9.32
N HIS A 147 4.19 -8.56 -9.80
CA HIS A 147 3.31 -7.73 -8.96
C HIS A 147 1.93 -8.36 -8.83
N GLU A 148 1.34 -8.75 -9.97
CA GLU A 148 0.04 -9.41 -10.02
C GLU A 148 0.10 -10.53 -11.05
N ALA A 149 -0.30 -11.73 -10.67
CA ALA A 149 -0.32 -12.89 -11.55
C ALA A 149 -1.53 -13.78 -11.26
N GLY A 150 -2.09 -14.36 -12.31
CA GLY A 150 -3.14 -15.38 -12.21
C GLY A 150 -2.56 -16.79 -12.09
N TYR A 151 -1.25 -16.95 -12.27
CA TYR A 151 -0.56 -18.21 -12.15
C TYR A 151 0.72 -18.08 -11.32
N LYS A 152 1.12 -19.18 -10.68
CA LYS A 152 2.50 -19.35 -10.23
C LYS A 152 3.37 -19.64 -11.45
N TYR A 153 4.44 -18.88 -11.64
CA TYR A 153 5.34 -19.07 -12.79
C TYR A 153 6.64 -19.78 -12.41
N SER A 154 7.16 -20.58 -13.35
CA SER A 154 8.60 -20.85 -13.46
C SER A 154 9.20 -19.79 -14.37
N VAL A 155 10.26 -19.13 -13.92
CA VAL A 155 10.99 -18.14 -14.72
C VAL A 155 12.29 -18.77 -15.20
N ARG A 156 12.52 -18.74 -16.52
CA ARG A 156 13.80 -19.10 -17.15
C ARG A 156 14.36 -17.87 -17.83
N ARG A 157 15.58 -17.47 -17.47
CA ARG A 157 16.30 -16.39 -18.17
C ARG A 157 17.13 -16.99 -19.31
N VAL A 158 16.97 -16.45 -20.50
CA VAL A 158 17.72 -16.80 -21.71
C VAL A 158 18.48 -15.56 -22.18
N GLY A 159 19.78 -15.69 -22.46
CA GLY A 159 20.62 -14.56 -22.87
C GLY A 159 21.19 -13.75 -21.69
N SER A 160 22.39 -13.19 -21.91
CA SER A 160 23.11 -12.40 -20.89
C SER A 160 22.89 -10.89 -21.04
N TYR A 161 23.01 -10.35 -22.26
CA TYR A 161 22.90 -8.91 -22.56
C TYR A 161 21.55 -8.50 -23.14
N ASP A 162 20.92 -9.39 -23.90
CA ASP A 162 19.51 -9.33 -24.31
C ASP A 162 18.76 -10.39 -23.52
N ALA A 163 18.31 -10.05 -22.31
CA ALA A 163 17.68 -11.00 -21.41
C ALA A 163 16.22 -11.23 -21.81
N LEU A 164 15.90 -12.46 -22.18
CA LEU A 164 14.54 -12.95 -22.35
C LEU A 164 14.13 -13.73 -21.11
N PHE A 165 13.09 -13.26 -20.43
CA PHE A 165 12.49 -13.96 -19.31
C PHE A 165 11.30 -14.77 -19.82
N GLU A 166 11.47 -16.08 -19.87
CA GLU A 166 10.42 -17.01 -20.27
C GLU A 166 9.65 -17.52 -19.04
N LEU A 167 8.35 -17.24 -19.02
CA LEU A 167 7.43 -17.54 -17.94
C LEU A 167 6.57 -18.74 -18.33
N SER A 168 6.76 -19.85 -17.63
CA SER A 168 5.95 -21.06 -17.77
C SER A 168 4.90 -21.12 -16.65
N PRO A 169 3.59 -21.04 -16.97
CA PRO A 169 2.54 -21.11 -15.95
C PRO A 169 2.50 -22.50 -15.32
N LYS A 170 2.34 -22.55 -14.00
CA LYS A 170 2.14 -23.79 -13.22
C LYS A 170 0.69 -23.85 -12.75
N ASN A 171 0.45 -23.51 -11.50
CA ASN A 171 -0.86 -23.58 -10.88
C ASN A 171 -1.55 -22.22 -10.98
N LYS A 172 -2.85 -22.23 -11.31
CA LYS A 172 -3.70 -21.04 -11.20
C LYS A 172 -3.74 -20.62 -9.73
N ILE A 173 -3.67 -19.31 -9.47
CA ILE A 173 -3.83 -18.73 -8.15
C ILE A 173 -5.00 -17.76 -8.16
N ALA A 174 -5.66 -17.63 -7.01
CA ALA A 174 -6.80 -16.75 -6.86
C ALA A 174 -6.39 -15.29 -7.10
N MET A 175 -7.12 -14.56 -7.95
CA MET A 175 -6.89 -13.14 -8.24
C MET A 175 -7.94 -12.25 -7.59
N ARG A 176 -7.76 -10.93 -7.70
CA ARG A 176 -8.82 -9.99 -7.28
C ARG A 176 -10.05 -10.19 -8.17
N SER A 177 -11.24 -10.17 -7.56
CA SER A 177 -12.52 -10.12 -8.29
C SER A 177 -12.58 -8.90 -9.20
N ASP A 178 -13.33 -9.00 -10.31
CA ASP A 178 -13.68 -7.84 -11.13
C ASP A 178 -14.45 -6.82 -10.30
N GLU A 179 -13.98 -5.58 -10.22
CA GLU A 179 -14.69 -4.50 -9.53
C GLU A 179 -16.06 -4.21 -10.17
N ASN A 180 -16.18 -4.51 -11.45
CA ASN A 180 -17.40 -4.36 -12.25
C ASN A 180 -18.11 -5.69 -12.48
N GLY A 181 -17.82 -6.72 -11.66
CA GLY A 181 -18.45 -8.02 -11.79
C GLY A 181 -19.93 -8.03 -11.37
N LEU A 182 -20.29 -7.22 -10.37
CA LEU A 182 -21.66 -7.03 -9.92
C LEU A 182 -22.12 -5.60 -10.23
N ASP A 183 -23.33 -5.48 -10.77
CA ASP A 183 -23.95 -4.21 -11.13
C ASP A 183 -25.25 -3.98 -10.37
N PHE A 184 -25.49 -2.72 -10.02
CA PHE A 184 -26.72 -2.29 -9.39
C PHE A 184 -27.92 -2.58 -10.30
N GLY A 185 -28.92 -3.29 -9.77
CA GLY A 185 -30.19 -3.53 -10.46
C GLY A 185 -31.27 -2.57 -9.99
N ALA A 186 -31.69 -2.69 -8.73
CA ALA A 186 -32.75 -1.86 -8.17
C ALA A 186 -32.67 -1.80 -6.64
N PHE A 187 -33.19 -0.72 -6.05
CA PHE A 187 -33.41 -0.60 -4.61
C PHE A 187 -34.80 -0.02 -4.38
N SER A 188 -35.62 -0.68 -3.57
CA SER A 188 -37.01 -0.29 -3.31
C SER A 188 -37.43 -0.62 -1.88
N TYR A 189 -38.45 0.07 -1.38
CA TYR A 189 -39.07 -0.22 -0.10
C TYR A 189 -40.57 -0.45 -0.26
N ALA A 190 -41.07 -1.57 0.24
CA ALA A 190 -42.50 -1.89 0.23
C ALA A 190 -42.86 -2.79 1.41
N GLY A 191 -43.98 -2.49 2.08
CA GLY A 191 -44.53 -3.35 3.14
C GLY A 191 -43.57 -3.59 4.31
N GLY A 192 -42.82 -2.57 4.73
CA GLY A 192 -41.88 -2.70 5.86
C GLY A 192 -40.51 -3.28 5.50
N LYS A 193 -40.28 -3.64 4.23
CA LYS A 193 -39.07 -4.33 3.78
C LYS A 193 -38.36 -3.57 2.68
N TYR A 194 -37.04 -3.53 2.77
CA TYR A 194 -36.15 -3.10 1.71
C TYR A 194 -35.86 -4.29 0.79
N THR A 195 -35.92 -4.05 -0.51
CA THR A 195 -35.52 -5.01 -1.54
C THR A 195 -34.39 -4.43 -2.36
N PHE A 196 -33.27 -5.15 -2.42
CA PHE A 196 -32.09 -4.78 -3.18
C PHE A 196 -31.78 -5.86 -4.22
N LYS A 197 -31.63 -5.44 -5.49
CA LYS A 197 -31.36 -6.32 -6.62
C LYS A 197 -30.01 -5.98 -7.26
N VAL A 198 -29.24 -7.01 -7.55
CA VAL A 198 -27.90 -6.91 -8.15
C VAL A 198 -27.79 -7.92 -9.28
N SER A 199 -27.20 -7.55 -10.41
CA SER A 199 -26.89 -8.48 -11.51
C SER A 199 -25.41 -8.86 -11.50
N ASP A 200 -25.11 -10.10 -11.86
CA ASP A 200 -23.75 -10.64 -11.90
C ASP A 200 -23.35 -11.01 -13.32
N LYS A 201 -22.35 -10.31 -13.85
CA LYS A 201 -21.85 -10.50 -15.21
C LYS A 201 -21.10 -11.83 -15.39
N TRP A 202 -20.47 -12.33 -14.33
CA TRP A 202 -19.51 -13.44 -14.38
C TRP A 202 -19.99 -14.68 -13.63
N ALA A 203 -21.30 -14.77 -13.36
CA ALA A 203 -21.87 -15.87 -12.60
C ALA A 203 -21.54 -17.26 -13.16
N LYS A 204 -21.38 -17.38 -14.49
CA LYS A 204 -21.04 -18.65 -15.15
C LYS A 204 -19.61 -19.07 -14.88
N GLU A 205 -18.68 -18.13 -14.89
CA GLU A 205 -17.26 -18.34 -14.63
C GLU A 205 -17.02 -18.70 -13.16
N TYR A 206 -17.85 -18.16 -12.27
CA TYR A 206 -17.83 -18.44 -10.83
C TYR A 206 -18.73 -19.62 -10.41
N ALA A 207 -19.15 -20.49 -11.34
CA ALA A 207 -20.03 -21.62 -11.01
C ALA A 207 -19.42 -22.51 -9.92
N GLY A 208 -20.19 -22.73 -8.84
CA GLY A 208 -19.76 -23.49 -7.66
C GLY A 208 -19.09 -22.66 -6.55
N GLU A 209 -18.84 -21.37 -6.79
CA GLU A 209 -18.38 -20.43 -5.76
C GLU A 209 -19.55 -19.68 -5.12
N LYS A 210 -19.25 -19.00 -4.00
CA LYS A 210 -20.23 -18.17 -3.29
C LYS A 210 -19.92 -16.69 -3.46
N VAL A 211 -20.94 -15.87 -3.31
CA VAL A 211 -20.87 -14.42 -3.36
C VAL A 211 -21.43 -13.89 -2.06
N SER A 212 -20.61 -13.14 -1.34
CA SER A 212 -21.05 -12.38 -0.18
C SER A 212 -21.28 -10.92 -0.59
N ILE A 213 -22.48 -10.40 -0.35
CA ILE A 213 -22.88 -9.02 -0.59
C ILE A 213 -23.15 -8.38 0.77
N LYS A 214 -22.38 -7.35 1.10
CA LYS A 214 -22.59 -6.54 2.30
C LYS A 214 -23.33 -5.26 1.93
N VAL A 215 -24.41 -4.98 2.66
CA VAL A 215 -25.19 -3.75 2.56
C VAL A 215 -25.17 -3.01 3.89
N ASP A 216 -24.95 -1.71 3.81
CA ASP A 216 -24.95 -0.76 4.92
C ASP A 216 -26.08 0.24 4.67
N LEU A 217 -27.09 0.27 5.54
CA LEU A 217 -28.26 1.15 5.37
C LEU A 217 -28.00 2.51 6.02
N PHE A 218 -28.25 3.58 5.26
CA PHE A 218 -28.15 4.95 5.74
C PHE A 218 -29.49 5.67 5.58
N ARG A 219 -29.82 6.49 6.56
CA ARG A 219 -30.90 7.49 6.47
C ARG A 219 -30.30 8.81 6.00
N ASN A 220 -30.78 9.31 4.88
CA ASN A 220 -30.39 10.59 4.33
C ASN A 220 -31.09 11.72 5.08
N HIS A 221 -30.31 12.66 5.63
CA HIS A 221 -30.82 13.85 6.29
C HIS A 221 -30.44 15.10 5.48
N ALA A 222 -31.43 15.83 4.97
CA ALA A 222 -31.19 17.10 4.32
C ALA A 222 -30.55 18.08 5.31
N ASN A 223 -29.31 18.51 5.02
CA ASN A 223 -28.49 19.43 5.83
C ASN A 223 -27.92 18.87 7.14
N TRP A 224 -27.87 17.54 7.32
CA TRP A 224 -27.21 16.92 8.48
C TRP A 224 -26.36 15.71 8.06
N PHE A 225 -25.59 15.15 9.00
CA PHE A 225 -24.88 13.89 8.78
C PHE A 225 -25.86 12.74 8.57
N ASP A 226 -25.58 11.89 7.59
CA ASP A 226 -26.39 10.71 7.31
C ASP A 226 -26.37 9.74 8.50
N GLY A 227 -27.55 9.29 8.90
CA GLY A 227 -27.73 8.41 10.05
C GLY A 227 -27.50 6.96 9.63
N TYR A 228 -26.42 6.35 10.09
CA TYR A 228 -26.20 4.91 9.88
C TYR A 228 -27.24 4.08 10.65
N ARG A 229 -27.84 3.09 9.97
CA ARG A 229 -28.91 2.25 10.53
C ARG A 229 -28.48 0.81 10.83
N GLY A 230 -27.38 0.35 10.25
CA GLY A 230 -26.85 -0.99 10.47
C GLY A 230 -26.39 -1.64 9.17
N SER A 231 -25.78 -2.81 9.31
CA SER A 231 -25.25 -3.59 8.18
C SER A 231 -25.79 -5.01 8.16
N LYS A 232 -25.87 -5.61 6.98
CA LYS A 232 -26.15 -7.03 6.82
C LYS A 232 -25.30 -7.62 5.69
N GLU A 233 -24.78 -8.81 5.91
CA GLU A 233 -24.02 -9.57 4.91
C GLU A 233 -24.86 -10.76 4.45
N PHE A 234 -25.10 -10.85 3.14
CA PHE A 234 -25.83 -11.95 2.51
C PHE A 234 -24.87 -12.83 1.75
N THR A 235 -24.98 -14.15 1.87
CA THR A 235 -24.18 -15.10 1.11
C THR A 235 -25.07 -15.90 0.17
N PHE A 236 -24.73 -15.92 -1.11
CA PHE A 236 -25.44 -16.62 -2.17
C PHE A 236 -24.50 -17.56 -2.92
N ASP A 237 -25.04 -18.57 -3.57
CA ASP A 237 -24.30 -19.31 -4.60
C ASP A 237 -24.21 -18.45 -5.89
N ALA A 238 -23.18 -18.66 -6.71
CA ALA A 238 -23.01 -17.91 -7.96
C ALA A 238 -24.24 -18.02 -8.87
N ALA A 239 -24.87 -16.88 -9.21
CA ALA A 239 -26.10 -16.79 -9.99
C ALA A 239 -26.10 -15.46 -10.76
N GLY A 240 -26.80 -15.41 -11.91
CA GLY A 240 -26.80 -14.20 -12.77
C GLY A 240 -27.44 -12.96 -12.14
N GLY A 241 -28.13 -13.11 -11.01
CA GLY A 241 -28.65 -12.00 -10.23
C GLY A 241 -29.06 -12.43 -8.83
N TYR A 242 -29.11 -11.45 -7.94
CA TYR A 242 -29.38 -11.61 -6.52
C TYR A 242 -30.50 -10.68 -6.09
N GLU A 243 -31.39 -11.19 -5.26
CA GLU A 243 -32.46 -10.42 -4.63
C GLU A 243 -32.38 -10.59 -3.13
N MET A 244 -32.11 -9.48 -2.45
CA MET A 244 -32.00 -9.40 -0.99
C MET A 244 -33.22 -8.66 -0.45
N SER A 245 -33.89 -9.24 0.55
CA SER A 245 -35.00 -8.61 1.25
C SER A 245 -34.72 -8.57 2.75
N PHE A 246 -34.83 -7.41 3.38
CA PHE A 246 -34.55 -7.22 4.81
C PHE A 246 -35.36 -6.06 5.41
N SER A 247 -35.63 -6.12 6.72
CA SER A 247 -36.17 -5.00 7.51
C SER A 247 -35.05 -4.23 8.23
N GLU A 248 -35.37 -3.15 8.95
CA GLU A 248 -34.37 -2.47 9.80
C GLU A 248 -33.95 -3.36 10.99
N GLU A 249 -34.85 -4.20 11.50
CA GLU A 249 -34.61 -5.12 12.62
C GLU A 249 -33.64 -6.25 12.27
N ASP A 250 -33.53 -6.56 10.98
CA ASP A 250 -32.61 -7.55 10.44
C ASP A 250 -31.14 -7.08 10.42
N LEU A 251 -30.88 -5.80 10.64
CA LEU A 251 -29.56 -5.19 10.50
C LEU A 251 -28.77 -5.26 11.81
N GLU A 252 -27.49 -5.57 11.69
CA GLU A 252 -26.54 -5.50 12.79
C GLU A 252 -26.18 -4.03 13.04
N MET A 253 -26.65 -3.49 14.17
CA MET A 253 -26.25 -2.17 14.62
C MET A 253 -24.91 -2.26 15.35
N PRO A 254 -23.95 -1.36 15.07
CA PRO A 254 -22.76 -1.26 15.91
C PRO A 254 -23.20 -0.83 17.31
N GLU A 255 -22.52 -1.34 18.34
CA GLU A 255 -22.74 -0.92 19.71
C GLU A 255 -22.52 0.61 19.79
N LEU A 256 -23.62 1.35 19.91
CA LEU A 256 -23.56 2.78 20.12
C LEU A 256 -23.17 3.03 21.57
N PRO A 257 -22.29 4.01 21.85
CA PRO A 257 -22.04 4.42 23.22
C PRO A 257 -23.35 4.83 23.90
N ASP A 258 -23.53 4.38 25.15
CA ASP A 258 -24.75 4.55 25.93
C ASP A 258 -25.27 5.99 25.87
N GLY A 259 -26.53 6.17 25.44
CA GLY A 259 -27.24 7.46 25.53
C GLY A 259 -27.59 8.16 24.22
N VAL A 260 -27.24 7.62 23.05
CA VAL A 260 -27.70 8.15 21.75
C VAL A 260 -29.09 7.57 21.42
N SER A 261 -30.15 8.11 22.03
CA SER A 261 -31.52 7.72 21.67
C SER A 261 -31.94 8.39 20.36
N GLY A 262 -32.43 7.58 19.41
CA GLY A 262 -32.83 8.03 18.08
C GLY A 262 -33.94 9.08 18.14
N GLY A 263 -33.63 10.32 17.77
CA GLY A 263 -34.60 11.41 17.70
C GLY A 263 -35.78 11.09 16.79
N HIS A 264 -36.99 11.39 17.26
CA HIS A 264 -38.24 11.28 16.52
C HIS A 264 -38.35 12.40 15.46
N ASP A 265 -37.62 12.26 14.36
CA ASP A 265 -37.74 13.19 13.23
C ASP A 265 -39.08 12.99 12.49
N ARG A 266 -39.87 14.06 12.43
CA ARG A 266 -41.21 14.13 11.81
C ARG A 266 -41.16 14.55 10.32
N GLY A 267 -40.42 13.81 9.50
CA GLY A 267 -40.31 14.07 8.06
C GLY A 267 -40.22 12.80 7.21
N VAL A 268 -40.48 12.94 5.90
CA VAL A 268 -40.31 11.87 4.90
C VAL A 268 -38.91 11.30 5.05
N LYS A 269 -38.82 10.00 5.30
CA LYS A 269 -37.55 9.34 5.56
C LYS A 269 -36.96 8.87 4.24
N LYS A 270 -35.82 9.42 3.85
CA LYS A 270 -35.05 8.96 2.69
C LYS A 270 -33.97 8.00 3.15
N TYR A 271 -33.82 6.88 2.47
CA TYR A 271 -32.82 5.87 2.78
C TYR A 271 -32.02 5.50 1.55
N TYR A 272 -30.74 5.19 1.70
CA TYR A 272 -29.88 4.67 0.64
C TYR A 272 -28.96 3.58 1.20
N LEU A 273 -28.42 2.74 0.32
CA LEU A 273 -27.45 1.72 0.69
C LEU A 273 -26.05 2.14 0.26
N LYS A 274 -25.06 1.94 1.13
CA LYS A 274 -23.68 1.68 0.70
C LYS A 274 -23.52 0.18 0.59
N TRP A 275 -22.93 -0.28 -0.50
CA TRP A 275 -22.78 -1.72 -0.71
C TRP A 275 -21.46 -2.10 -1.34
N GLY A 276 -21.12 -3.36 -1.15
CA GLY A 276 -19.97 -4.00 -1.76
C GLY A 276 -20.13 -5.51 -1.71
N PHE A 277 -19.18 -6.21 -2.31
CA PHE A 277 -19.21 -7.66 -2.36
C PHE A 277 -17.82 -8.26 -2.27
N LYS A 278 -17.76 -9.53 -1.92
CA LYS A 278 -16.58 -10.39 -2.05
C LYS A 278 -17.01 -11.73 -2.62
N ARG A 279 -16.18 -12.33 -3.45
CA ARG A 279 -16.34 -13.72 -3.89
C ARG A 279 -15.65 -14.61 -2.85
N LEU A 280 -16.27 -15.74 -2.54
CA LEU A 280 -15.77 -16.74 -1.61
C LEU A 280 -15.51 -18.02 -2.39
N GLY A 281 -14.25 -18.34 -2.63
CA GLY A 281 -13.88 -19.48 -3.46
C GLY A 281 -12.39 -19.59 -3.78
N SER A 282 -12.08 -20.38 -4.80
CA SER A 282 -10.71 -20.68 -5.25
C SER A 282 -10.25 -19.80 -6.41
N ILE A 283 -11.18 -19.19 -7.15
CA ILE A 283 -10.93 -18.34 -8.33
C ILE A 283 -10.57 -16.93 -7.90
N SER A 284 -11.30 -16.37 -6.93
CA SER A 284 -11.05 -15.04 -6.41
C SER A 284 -10.47 -15.09 -5.00
N LYS A 285 -9.59 -14.14 -4.71
CA LYS A 285 -9.26 -13.78 -3.33
C LYS A 285 -10.53 -13.25 -2.65
N ASP A 286 -10.65 -13.48 -1.36
CA ASP A 286 -11.74 -12.99 -0.49
C ASP A 286 -11.65 -11.46 -0.25
N ASN A 287 -11.34 -10.69 -1.30
CA ASN A 287 -11.18 -9.26 -1.26
C ASN A 287 -12.54 -8.57 -1.37
N PHE A 288 -12.83 -7.66 -0.45
CA PHE A 288 -14.04 -6.86 -0.47
C PHE A 288 -13.94 -5.69 -1.46
N VAL A 289 -14.82 -5.69 -2.46
CA VAL A 289 -14.98 -4.64 -3.48
C VAL A 289 -16.11 -3.71 -3.06
N LYS A 290 -15.79 -2.43 -2.85
CA LYS A 290 -16.79 -1.38 -2.59
C LYS A 290 -17.38 -0.88 -3.91
N LYS A 291 -18.71 -0.83 -4.04
CA LYS A 291 -19.39 -0.40 -5.28
C LYS A 291 -19.91 1.03 -5.23
N GLY A 292 -20.20 1.55 -4.05
CA GLY A 292 -20.68 2.91 -3.86
C GLY A 292 -22.09 2.95 -3.24
N GLU A 293 -22.85 3.98 -3.61
CA GLU A 293 -24.16 4.29 -3.03
C GLU A 293 -25.29 4.03 -4.02
N THR A 294 -26.45 3.59 -3.53
CA THR A 294 -27.67 3.48 -4.34
C THR A 294 -28.40 4.83 -4.41
N PRO A 295 -29.31 5.01 -5.37
CA PRO A 295 -30.33 6.06 -5.26
C PRO A 295 -31.09 5.95 -3.94
N SER A 296 -31.52 7.10 -3.41
CA SER A 296 -32.34 7.14 -2.20
C SER A 296 -33.78 6.71 -2.51
N VAL A 297 -34.40 5.97 -1.58
CA VAL A 297 -35.82 5.61 -1.60
C VAL A 297 -36.56 6.33 -0.50
N GLU A 298 -37.80 6.74 -0.77
CA GLU A 298 -38.68 7.39 0.21
C GLU A 298 -39.52 6.34 0.94
N VAL A 299 -39.53 6.44 2.26
CA VAL A 299 -40.32 5.60 3.17
C VAL A 299 -41.37 6.50 3.82
N ASN A 300 -42.64 6.22 3.49
CA ASN A 300 -43.82 6.89 4.03
C ASN A 300 -44.43 6.09 5.19
#